data_AF-X1VBW2-F1
#
_entry.id   AF-X1VBW2-F1
#
_cell.length_a   1.000
_cell.length_b   1.000
_cell.length_c   1.000
_cell.angle_alpha   90.00
_cell.angle_beta   90.00
_cell.angle_gamma   90.00
#
_symmetry.space_group_name_H-M   'P 1'
#
loop_
_entity.id
_entity.type
_entity.pdbx_description
1 polymer ?
#
loop_
_entity_poly.entity_id
_entity_poly.type
_entity_poly.pdbx_seq_one_letter_code
_entity_poly.pdbx_strand_id
1 'polypeptide(L)'
;MFQYLLSTEWDISTATYIEKSKYVGDEDTYPFGLSFKPDGSKMYIMGYLNKTIYQYSLPLLRKFLKAVLSIAENESILSIEE
;
A
#
# COMPACT_ATOMS: atom_id res chain seq x y z
N MET A 1 -9.32 0.15 7.48
CA MET A 1 -8.70 -0.22 6.19
C MET A 1 -7.44 -1.02 6.46
N PHE A 2 -7.25 -2.14 5.78
CA PHE A 2 -6.20 -3.13 6.09
C PHE A 2 -5.28 -3.30 4.90
N GLN A 3 -4.00 -3.60 5.17
CA GLN A 3 -3.01 -3.84 4.14
C GLN A 3 -2.71 -5.34 4.04
N TYR A 4 -2.70 -5.83 2.80
CA TYR A 4 -2.35 -7.20 2.46
C TYR A 4 -1.22 -7.21 1.44
N LEU A 5 -0.40 -8.24 1.52
CA LEU A 5 0.59 -8.57 0.52
C LEU A 5 0.05 -9.71 -0.35
N LEU A 6 0.11 -9.56 -1.67
CA LEU A 6 -0.13 -10.66 -2.60
C LEU A 6 1.22 -11.27 -2.99
N SER A 7 1.39 -12.58 -2.83
CA SER A 7 2.59 -13.26 -3.34
C SER A 7 2.54 -13.49 -4.85
N THR A 8 1.34 -13.54 -5.42
CA THR A 8 1.11 -13.57 -6.88
C THR A 8 0.31 -12.34 -7.29
N GLU A 9 0.77 -11.63 -8.32
CA GLU A 9 0.07 -10.42 -8.79
C GLU A 9 -1.36 -10.75 -9.21
N TRP A 10 -2.31 -9.91 -8.79
CA TRP A 10 -3.74 -10.01 -9.11
C TRP A 10 -4.45 -11.28 -8.60
N ASP A 11 -3.80 -12.11 -7.79
CA ASP A 11 -4.43 -13.26 -7.14
C ASP A 11 -4.71 -13.00 -5.66
N ILE A 12 -5.98 -12.74 -5.34
CA ILE A 12 -6.42 -12.46 -3.96
C ILE A 12 -6.29 -13.66 -3.02
N SER A 13 -6.24 -14.89 -3.55
CA SER A 13 -6.06 -16.09 -2.70
C SER A 13 -4.67 -16.12 -2.07
N THR A 14 -3.71 -15.38 -2.64
CA THR A 14 -2.35 -15.23 -2.12
C THR A 14 -2.19 -14.08 -1.12
N ALA A 15 -3.30 -13.48 -0.67
CA ALA A 15 -3.27 -12.34 0.23
C ALA A 15 -2.87 -12.74 1.67
N THR A 16 -1.75 -12.20 2.12
CA THR A 16 -1.28 -12.30 3.51
C THR A 16 -1.45 -10.96 4.21
N TYR A 17 -2.14 -10.94 5.35
CA TYR A 17 -2.27 -9.74 6.16
C TYR A 17 -0.91 -9.38 6.78
N ILE A 18 -0.53 -8.11 6.72
CA ILE A 18 0.80 -7.65 7.18
C ILE A 18 0.74 -6.77 8.44
N GLU A 19 -0.31 -6.95 9.26
CA GLU A 19 -0.48 -6.25 10.55
C GLU A 19 -0.54 -4.73 10.45
N LYS A 20 -0.80 -4.19 9.25
CA LYS A 20 -0.98 -2.75 9.02
C LYS A 20 -2.43 -2.41 8.74
N SER A 21 -2.93 -1.43 9.49
CA SER A 21 -4.26 -0.88 9.30
C SER A 21 -4.29 0.62 9.53
N LYS A 22 -5.29 1.27 8.94
CA LYS A 22 -5.62 2.67 9.17
C LYS A 22 -7.13 2.79 9.41
N TYR A 23 -7.47 3.34 10.58
CA TYR A 23 -8.81 3.84 10.86
C TYR A 23 -8.92 5.28 10.32
N VAL A 24 -9.99 5.54 9.58
CA VAL A 24 -10.27 6.84 8.94
C VAL A 24 -11.51 7.53 9.52
N GLY A 25 -12.17 6.88 10.49
CA GLY A 25 -13.40 7.40 11.10
C GLY A 25 -13.17 8.58 12.04
N ASP A 26 -11.92 8.81 12.44
CA ASP A 26 -11.52 10.01 13.19
C ASP A 26 -11.46 11.24 12.27
N GLU A 27 -11.17 11.03 10.99
CA GLU A 27 -11.13 12.08 9.98
C GLU A 27 -12.52 12.42 9.43
N ASP A 28 -13.35 11.43 9.11
CA ASP A 28 -14.74 11.62 8.70
C ASP A 28 -15.54 10.34 9.02
N THR A 29 -16.73 10.48 9.62
CA THR A 29 -17.58 9.33 9.97
C THR A 29 -18.40 8.80 8.79
N TYR A 30 -18.38 9.49 7.64
CA TYR A 30 -19.00 9.06 6.39
C TYR A 30 -18.05 9.21 5.19
N PRO A 31 -16.96 8.42 5.13
CA PRO A 31 -16.10 8.35 3.95
C PRO A 31 -16.76 7.55 2.84
N PHE A 32 -16.69 8.02 1.59
CA PHE A 32 -17.43 7.43 0.46
C PHE A 32 -16.61 7.19 -0.81
N GLY A 33 -15.36 7.66 -0.86
CA GLY A 33 -14.47 7.45 -2.00
C GLY A 33 -13.08 7.02 -1.56
N LEU A 34 -12.45 6.14 -2.34
CA LEU A 34 -11.08 5.65 -2.15
C LEU A 34 -10.37 5.59 -3.51
N SER A 35 -9.15 6.14 -3.58
CA SER A 35 -8.30 6.02 -4.76
C SER A 35 -6.83 5.92 -4.37
N PHE A 36 -6.04 5.21 -5.17
CA PHE A 36 -4.59 5.13 -5.04
C PHE A 36 -3.92 5.91 -6.16
N LYS A 37 -2.78 6.54 -5.85
CA LYS A 37 -1.89 7.06 -6.90
C LYS A 37 -1.33 5.87 -7.71
N PRO A 38 -1.18 5.95 -9.05
CA PRO A 38 -0.69 4.83 -9.85
C PRO A 38 0.66 4.26 -9.44
N ASP A 39 1.52 5.08 -8.83
CA ASP A 39 2.83 4.64 -8.31
C ASP A 39 2.75 3.95 -6.92
N GLY A 40 1.56 3.85 -6.33
CA GLY A 40 1.32 3.22 -5.03
C GLY A 40 1.84 3.99 -3.82
N SER A 41 2.34 5.22 -3.99
CA SER A 41 2.95 6.01 -2.91
C SER A 41 1.94 6.76 -2.05
N LYS A 42 0.71 6.93 -2.55
CA LYS A 42 -0.34 7.71 -1.89
C LYS A 42 -1.70 7.05 -2.04
N MET A 43 -2.53 7.31 -1.04
CA MET A 43 -3.94 6.96 -1.00
C MET A 43 -4.76 8.18 -0.64
N TYR A 44 -5.94 8.29 -1.25
CA TYR A 44 -6.87 9.40 -1.10
C TYR A 44 -8.22 8.87 -0.62
N ILE A 45 -8.80 9.53 0.37
CA ILE A 45 -10.15 9.26 0.89
C ILE A 45 -11.00 10.52 0.72
N MET A 46 -12.23 10.36 0.23
CA MET A 46 -13.22 11.44 0.19
C MET A 46 -14.16 11.32 1.40
N GLY A 47 -14.15 12.34 2.26
CA GLY A 47 -15.11 12.50 3.36
C GLY A 47 -16.33 13.30 2.92
N TYR A 48 -17.52 12.75 3.14
CA TYR A 48 -18.78 13.42 2.74
C TYR A 48 -19.17 14.51 3.73
N LEU A 49 -19.09 14.26 5.03
CA LEU A 49 -19.58 15.18 6.05
C LEU A 49 -18.68 16.42 6.16
N ASN A 50 -17.37 16.19 6.17
CA ASN A 50 -16.37 17.24 6.28
C ASN A 50 -16.02 17.86 4.93
N LYS A 51 -16.58 17.34 3.82
CA LYS A 51 -16.36 17.83 2.44
C LYS A 51 -14.88 17.96 2.11
N THR A 52 -14.09 17.01 2.58
CA THR A 52 -12.62 17.08 2.57
C THR A 52 -12.03 15.83 1.93
N ILE A 53 -10.94 16.01 1.19
CA ILE A 53 -10.13 14.92 0.67
C ILE A 53 -8.93 14.74 1.61
N TYR A 54 -8.80 13.56 2.20
CA TYR A 54 -7.68 13.18 3.04
C TYR A 54 -6.65 12.43 2.20
N GLN A 55 -5.38 12.77 2.37
CA GLN A 55 -4.26 12.13 1.68
C GLN A 55 -3.38 11.42 2.70
N TYR A 56 -3.02 10.18 2.41
CA TYR A 56 -2.10 9.39 3.21
C TYR A 56 -0.90 8.96 2.38
N SER A 57 0.29 9.10 2.96
CA SER A 57 1.51 8.52 2.39
C SER A 57 1.53 7.03 2.70
N LEU A 58 1.70 6.20 1.66
CA LEU A 58 1.89 4.77 1.81
C LEU A 58 3.39 4.49 1.74
N PRO A 59 4.00 3.93 2.81
CA PRO A 59 5.38 3.50 2.74
C PRO A 59 5.51 2.49 1.60
N LEU A 60 6.47 2.69 0.70
CA LEU A 60 6.78 1.78 -0.41
C LEU A 60 7.21 0.42 0.14
N LEU A 61 6.24 -0.46 0.45
CA LEU A 61 6.54 -1.83 0.84
C LEU A 61 7.06 -2.64 -0.36
N ARG A 62 6.79 -2.16 -1.58
CA ARG A 62 7.24 -2.81 -2.83
C ARG A 62 8.76 -2.78 -3.01
N LYS A 63 9.49 -1.77 -2.51
CA LYS A 63 10.96 -1.75 -2.67
C LYS A 63 11.65 -2.82 -1.83
N PHE A 64 11.25 -2.97 -0.57
CA PHE A 64 11.84 -3.97 0.32
C PHE A 64 11.45 -5.39 -0.10
N LEU A 65 10.21 -5.60 -0.55
CA LEU A 65 9.79 -6.94 -0.95
C LEU A 65 10.28 -7.36 -2.34
N LYS A 66 10.37 -6.45 -3.33
CA LYS A 66 11.03 -6.77 -4.61
C LYS A 66 12.51 -7.09 -4.41
N ALA A 67 13.20 -6.36 -3.53
CA ALA A 67 14.59 -6.67 -3.20
C ALA A 67 14.70 -8.06 -2.57
N VAL A 68 13.88 -8.40 -1.57
CA VAL A 68 13.90 -9.72 -0.93
C VAL A 68 13.48 -10.85 -1.87
N LEU A 69 12.49 -10.64 -2.75
CA LEU A 69 12.08 -11.61 -3.77
C LEU A 69 13.14 -11.77 -4.88
N SER A 70 13.78 -10.69 -5.32
CA SER A 70 14.91 -10.73 -6.26
C SER A 70 16.13 -11.46 -5.69
N ILE A 71 16.41 -11.32 -4.39
CA ILE A 71 17.45 -12.09 -3.70
C ILE A 71 17.09 -13.60 -3.70
N ALA A 72 15.80 -13.94 -3.53
CA ALA A 72 15.34 -15.33 -3.51
C ALA A 72 15.28 -15.98 -4.91
N GLU A 73 15.11 -15.19 -5.97
CA GLU A 73 15.06 -15.65 -7.37
C GLU A 73 16.44 -15.74 -8.04
N ASN A 74 17.51 -15.35 -7.35
CA ASN A 74 18.90 -15.40 -7.83
C ASN A 74 19.11 -14.65 -9.16
N GLU A 75 18.43 -13.52 -9.37
CA GLU A 75 18.88 -12.54 -10.35
C GLU A 75 19.89 -11.60 -9.67
N SER A 76 21.12 -11.65 -10.16
CA SER A 76 22.29 -10.91 -9.70
C SER A 76 21.98 -9.44 -9.39
N ILE A 77 21.96 -9.11 -8.09
CA ILE A 77 21.82 -7.74 -7.63
C ILE A 77 23.14 -7.01 -7.91
N LEU A 78 23.10 -6.18 -8.95
CA LEU A 78 24.16 -5.22 -9.26
C LEU A 78 24.26 -4.20 -8.11
N SER A 79 25.46 -4.13 -7.53
CA SER A 79 26.06 -3.08 -6.70
C SER A 79 25.21 -1.82 -6.46
N ILE A 80 24.76 -1.63 -5.22
CA ILE A 80 24.46 -0.30 -4.69
C ILE A 80 25.78 0.22 -4.11
N GLU A 81 26.43 1.13 -4.83
CA GLU A 81 27.50 1.97 -4.29
C GLU A 81 26.92 2.97 -3.27
N GLU A 82 27.75 3.29 -2.27
CA GLU A 82 27.45 4.07 -1.05
C GLU A 82 26.81 5.46 -1.26
#